data_AF-A0A2V3W8Q0-F1
#
_entry.id   AF-A0A2V3W8Q0-F1
#
_cell.length_a   1.000
_cell.length_b   1.000
_cell.length_c   1.000
_cell.angle_alpha   90.00
_cell.angle_beta   90.00
_cell.angle_gamma   90.00
#
_symmetry.space_group_name_H-M   'P 1'
#
loop_
_entity.id
_entity.type
_entity.pdbx_description
1 polymer ?
#
loop_
_entity_poly.entity_id
_entity_poly.type
_entity_poly.pdbx_seq_one_letter_code
_entity_poly.pdbx_strand_id
1 'polypeptide(L)'
;MIFQGRLFIMPRTGALLPLSREHHTSLVMARAARKAADSNDGVACTAVIARIEAHWHALMAAHFEQEEQLIRLAAEILDPESVARILADHAELRTLACGPCMLEPIERLYRFADLVVAHVRYEERVLFPQLQLHPGIESADIFNSINSER
;
A
#
# COMPACT_ATOMS: atom_id res chain seq x y z
N MET A 1 -32.39 -15.98 -17.63
CA MET A 1 -31.69 -14.74 -17.25
C MET A 1 -30.60 -15.10 -16.26
N ILE A 2 -29.34 -15.18 -16.69
CA ILE A 2 -28.19 -15.34 -15.79
C ILE A 2 -27.09 -14.45 -16.36
N PHE A 3 -27.02 -13.19 -15.92
CA PHE A 3 -25.83 -12.38 -16.14
C PHE A 3 -24.80 -12.88 -15.12
N GLN A 4 -23.85 -13.69 -15.60
CA GLN A 4 -22.63 -13.92 -14.83
C GLN A 4 -21.91 -12.57 -14.73
N GLY A 5 -21.99 -11.97 -13.55
CA GLY A 5 -21.30 -10.73 -13.21
C GLY A 5 -19.80 -10.96 -13.25
N ARG A 6 -19.21 -10.78 -14.43
CA ARG A 6 -17.77 -10.58 -14.58
C ARG A 6 -17.49 -9.28 -13.83
N LEU A 7 -16.95 -9.38 -12.62
CA LEU A 7 -16.46 -8.23 -11.87
C LEU A 7 -15.48 -7.52 -12.82
N PHE A 8 -15.89 -6.39 -13.39
CA PHE A 8 -15.06 -5.65 -14.32
C PHE A 8 -13.90 -5.10 -13.48
N ILE A 9 -12.73 -5.74 -13.58
CA ILE A 9 -11.52 -5.22 -12.94
C ILE A 9 -11.19 -3.96 -13.71
N MET A 10 -11.58 -2.82 -13.15
CA MET A 10 -11.27 -1.53 -13.72
C MET A 10 -9.75 -1.34 -13.58
N PRO A 11 -9.00 -1.22 -14.69
CA PRO A 11 -7.57 -0.97 -14.61
C PRO A 11 -7.31 0.35 -13.88
N ARG A 12 -6.20 0.41 -13.15
CA ARG A 12 -5.77 1.63 -12.48
C ARG A 12 -5.24 2.62 -13.49
N THR A 13 -5.65 3.86 -13.37
CA THR A 13 -5.26 4.95 -14.26
C THR A 13 -4.81 6.16 -13.44
N GLY A 14 -4.22 7.17 -14.08
CA GLY A 14 -3.78 8.39 -13.44
C GLY A 14 -2.80 8.15 -12.31
N ALA A 15 -3.01 8.87 -11.21
CA ALA A 15 -2.19 8.78 -10.00
C ALA A 15 -2.23 7.40 -9.33
N LEU A 16 -3.27 6.58 -9.58
CA LEU A 16 -3.43 5.26 -8.95
C LEU A 16 -2.60 4.17 -9.65
N LEU A 17 -2.25 4.35 -10.93
CA LEU A 17 -1.44 3.38 -11.67
C LEU A 17 -0.02 3.19 -11.10
N PRO A 18 0.77 4.25 -10.84
CA PRO A 18 2.10 4.07 -10.24
C PRO A 18 2.01 3.47 -8.83
N LEU A 19 1.07 3.94 -7.99
CA LEU A 19 0.84 3.37 -6.65
C LEU A 19 0.54 1.87 -6.71
N SER A 20 -0.38 1.46 -7.59
CA SER A 20 -0.71 0.05 -7.80
C SER A 20 0.50 -0.80 -8.23
N ARG A 21 1.42 -0.24 -9.02
CA ARG A 21 2.66 -0.95 -9.41
C ARG A 21 3.62 -1.09 -8.23
N GLU A 22 3.74 -0.05 -7.41
CA GLU A 22 4.62 -0.03 -6.23
C GLU A 22 4.20 -1.07 -5.18
N HIS A 23 2.91 -1.41 -5.09
CA HIS A 23 2.40 -2.52 -4.27
C HIS A 23 3.15 -3.84 -4.51
N HIS A 24 3.59 -4.11 -5.75
CA HIS A 24 4.33 -5.32 -6.05
C HIS A 24 5.60 -5.43 -5.20
N THR A 25 6.36 -4.35 -5.08
CA THR A 25 7.62 -4.33 -4.33
C THR A 25 7.36 -4.53 -2.83
N SER A 26 6.33 -3.88 -2.28
CA SER A 26 5.92 -4.06 -0.89
C SER A 26 5.44 -5.50 -0.60
N LEU A 27 4.72 -6.13 -1.52
CA LEU A 27 4.32 -7.54 -1.40
C LEU A 27 5.52 -8.50 -1.47
N VAL A 28 6.56 -8.19 -2.25
CA VAL A 28 7.81 -8.96 -2.25
C VAL A 28 8.52 -8.84 -0.90
N MET A 29 8.53 -7.65 -0.28
CA MET A 29 9.05 -7.47 1.08
C MET A 29 8.24 -8.22 2.13
N ALA A 30 6.91 -8.21 2.04
CA ALA A 30 6.05 -9.01 2.93
C ALA A 30 6.37 -10.51 2.84
N ARG A 31 6.58 -11.05 1.63
CA ARG A 31 6.98 -12.45 1.44
C ARG A 31 8.36 -12.75 2.03
N ALA A 32 9.32 -11.83 1.90
CA ALA A 32 10.65 -11.99 2.50
C ALA A 32 10.57 -11.97 4.04
N ALA A 33 9.76 -11.07 4.60
CA ALA A 33 9.50 -11.00 6.04
C ALA A 33 8.91 -12.31 6.58
N ARG A 34 7.86 -12.81 5.92
CA ARG A 34 7.24 -14.09 6.26
C ARG A 34 8.24 -15.24 6.25
N LYS A 35 9.03 -15.36 5.17
CA LYS A 35 10.04 -16.42 5.03
C LYS A 35 11.12 -16.35 6.13
N ALA A 36 11.55 -15.15 6.51
CA ALA A 36 12.54 -15.00 7.59
C ALA A 36 11.94 -15.39 8.94
N ALA A 37 10.69 -14.98 9.23
CA ALA A 37 9.99 -15.38 10.43
C ALA A 37 9.80 -16.92 10.51
N ASP A 38 9.40 -17.55 9.39
CA ASP A 38 9.24 -19.01 9.29
C ASP A 38 10.56 -19.78 9.51
N SER A 39 11.72 -19.15 9.23
CA SER A 39 13.03 -19.78 9.39
C SER A 39 13.48 -19.91 10.85
N ASN A 40 12.89 -19.13 11.76
CA ASN A 40 13.26 -19.06 13.18
C ASN A 40 14.77 -18.76 13.42
N ASP A 41 15.44 -18.12 12.46
CA ASP A 41 16.82 -17.66 12.55
C ASP A 41 16.86 -16.16 12.86
N GLY A 42 17.37 -15.81 14.05
CA GLY A 42 17.46 -14.43 14.51
C GLY A 42 18.37 -13.54 13.65
N VAL A 43 19.40 -14.10 13.02
CA VAL A 43 20.29 -13.34 12.12
C VAL A 43 19.54 -13.02 10.83
N ALA A 44 18.85 -14.00 10.25
CA ALA A 44 18.00 -13.80 9.08
C ALA A 44 16.87 -12.79 9.36
N CYS A 45 16.25 -12.87 10.54
CA CYS A 45 15.20 -11.93 10.95
C CYS A 45 15.74 -10.49 11.02
N THR A 46 16.87 -10.29 11.69
CA THR A 46 17.51 -8.97 11.82
C THR A 46 17.88 -8.38 10.46
N ALA A 47 18.43 -9.21 9.57
CA ALA A 47 18.79 -8.79 8.21
C ALA A 47 17.55 -8.36 7.40
N VAL A 48 16.42 -9.04 7.55
CA VAL A 48 15.18 -8.65 6.85
C VAL A 48 14.54 -7.42 7.48
N ILE A 49 14.60 -7.23 8.80
CA ILE A 49 14.14 -5.99 9.46
C ILE A 49 14.92 -4.78 8.91
N ALA A 50 16.24 -4.86 8.80
CA ALA A 50 17.04 -3.78 8.22
C ALA A 50 16.68 -3.51 6.74
N ARG A 51 16.32 -4.55 5.98
CA ARG A 51 15.83 -4.38 4.60
C ARG A 51 14.45 -3.74 4.54
N ILE A 52 13.56 -4.04 5.49
CA ILE A 52 12.25 -3.38 5.59
C ILE A 52 12.45 -1.90 5.88
N GLU A 53 13.33 -1.53 6.80
CA GLU A 53 13.67 -0.13 7.10
C GLU A 53 14.24 0.58 5.85
N ALA A 54 15.14 -0.07 5.12
CA ALA A 54 15.65 0.48 3.86
C ALA A 54 14.53 0.66 2.81
N HIS A 55 13.63 -0.32 2.67
CA HIS A 55 12.47 -0.25 1.76
C HIS A 55 11.48 0.85 2.18
N TRP A 56 11.34 1.09 3.48
CA TRP A 56 10.53 2.18 4.01
C TRP A 56 11.02 3.53 3.53
N HIS A 57 12.31 3.80 3.72
CA HIS A 57 12.91 5.07 3.30
C HIS A 57 13.00 5.22 1.78
N ALA A 58 13.16 4.12 1.04
CA ALA A 58 13.27 4.15 -0.41
C ALA A 58 11.93 4.29 -1.14
N LEU A 59 10.83 3.79 -0.56
CA LEU A 59 9.55 3.69 -1.27
C LEU A 59 8.32 3.90 -0.38
N MET A 60 8.14 3.12 0.70
CA MET A 60 6.83 3.08 1.40
C MET A 60 6.43 4.44 2.00
N ALA A 61 7.38 5.21 2.52
CA ALA A 61 7.06 6.51 3.11
C ALA A 61 6.44 7.47 2.08
N ALA A 62 7.06 7.59 0.90
CA ALA A 62 6.56 8.45 -0.18
C ALA A 62 5.25 7.93 -0.79
N HIS A 63 5.13 6.60 -0.91
CA HIS A 63 3.91 5.93 -1.37
C HIS A 63 2.70 6.27 -0.47
N PHE A 64 2.84 6.09 0.85
CA PHE A 64 1.78 6.41 1.81
C PHE A 64 1.46 7.90 1.85
N GLU A 65 2.45 8.78 1.73
CA GLU A 65 2.20 10.22 1.65
C GLU A 65 1.32 10.60 0.45
N GLN A 66 1.54 9.97 -0.71
CA GLN A 66 0.72 10.19 -1.90
C GLN A 66 -0.70 9.67 -1.72
N GLU A 67 -0.87 8.47 -1.14
CA GLU A 67 -2.20 7.92 -0.86
C GLU A 67 -2.98 8.79 0.11
N GLU A 68 -2.34 9.24 1.19
CA GLU A 68 -2.96 10.15 2.16
C GLU A 68 -3.33 11.50 1.54
N GLN A 69 -2.56 12.00 0.56
CA GLN A 69 -2.92 13.19 -0.20
C GLN A 69 -4.17 12.96 -1.06
N LEU A 70 -4.27 11.82 -1.75
CA LEU A 70 -5.44 11.46 -2.55
C LEU A 70 -6.68 11.27 -1.67
N ILE A 71 -6.53 10.66 -0.50
CA ILE A 71 -7.59 10.51 0.50
C ILE A 71 -8.10 11.88 0.95
N ARG A 72 -7.21 12.83 1.26
CA ARG A 72 -7.61 14.20 1.63
C ARG A 72 -8.34 14.91 0.50
N LEU A 73 -7.89 14.73 -0.75
CA LEU A 73 -8.54 15.32 -1.92
C LEU A 73 -9.96 14.76 -2.14
N ALA A 74 -10.16 13.47 -1.88
CA ALA A 74 -11.41 12.76 -2.08
C ALA A 74 -12.24 12.56 -0.79
N ALA A 75 -11.94 13.30 0.29
CA ALA A 75 -12.52 13.07 1.61
C ALA A 75 -14.07 13.12 1.62
N GLU A 76 -14.67 13.92 0.75
CA GLU A 76 -16.12 14.07 0.63
C GLU A 76 -16.84 12.84 0.05
N ILE A 77 -16.12 11.96 -0.67
CA ILE A 77 -16.70 10.77 -1.31
C ILE A 77 -16.29 9.47 -0.64
N LEU A 78 -15.27 9.51 0.22
CA LEU A 78 -14.77 8.33 0.90
C LEU A 78 -15.55 8.08 2.18
N ASP A 79 -15.82 6.79 2.42
CA ASP A 79 -16.39 6.34 3.68
C ASP A 79 -15.39 6.60 4.85
N PRO A 80 -15.81 7.26 5.95
CA PRO A 80 -14.92 7.59 7.06
C PRO A 80 -14.26 6.36 7.72
N GLU A 81 -14.94 5.20 7.74
CA GLU A 81 -14.36 3.96 8.27
C GLU A 81 -13.22 3.46 7.38
N SER A 82 -13.40 3.54 6.06
CA SER A 82 -12.36 3.23 5.08
C SER A 82 -11.12 4.13 5.23
N VAL A 83 -11.33 5.43 5.43
CA VAL A 83 -10.25 6.39 5.69
C VAL A 83 -9.53 6.06 7.01
N ALA A 84 -10.28 5.87 8.08
CA ALA A 84 -9.72 5.55 9.40
C ALA A 84 -8.89 4.26 9.36
N ARG A 85 -9.37 3.24 8.64
CA ARG A 85 -8.64 1.99 8.45
C ARG A 85 -7.29 2.20 7.76
N ILE A 86 -7.25 2.89 6.62
CA ILE A 86 -6.01 3.11 5.87
C ILE A 86 -4.98 3.87 6.71
N LEU A 87 -5.42 4.94 7.38
CA LEU A 87 -4.54 5.73 8.24
C LEU A 87 -4.02 4.92 9.44
N ALA A 88 -4.84 4.02 10.00
CA ALA A 88 -4.41 3.10 11.05
C ALA A 88 -3.38 2.08 10.52
N ASP A 89 -3.64 1.48 9.36
CA ASP A 89 -2.71 0.55 8.70
C ASP A 89 -1.36 1.25 8.43
N HIS A 90 -1.36 2.49 7.90
CA HIS A 90 -0.15 3.28 7.65
C HIS A 90 0.63 3.59 8.93
N ALA A 91 -0.06 4.00 9.99
CA ALA A 91 0.57 4.31 11.27
C ALA A 91 1.24 3.07 11.88
N GLU A 92 0.58 1.92 11.79
CA GLU A 92 1.14 0.66 12.26
C GLU A 92 2.32 0.20 11.39
N LEU A 93 2.19 0.24 10.06
CA LEU A 93 3.28 -0.12 9.14
C LEU A 93 4.50 0.78 9.32
N ARG A 94 4.30 2.08 9.60
CA ARG A 94 5.39 3.01 9.95
C ARG A 94 6.12 2.55 11.22
N THR A 95 5.36 2.17 12.25
CA THR A 95 5.94 1.62 13.49
C THR A 95 6.71 0.34 13.24
N LEU A 96 6.14 -0.59 12.48
CA LEU A 96 6.74 -1.88 12.16
C LEU A 96 7.97 -1.75 11.25
N ALA A 97 8.03 -0.72 10.41
CA ALA A 97 9.12 -0.58 9.45
C ALA A 97 10.32 0.19 10.00
N CYS A 98 10.09 1.36 10.60
CA CYS A 98 11.17 2.26 11.03
C CYS A 98 10.95 2.90 12.42
N GLY A 99 9.84 2.57 13.11
CA GLY A 99 9.50 3.15 14.40
C GLY A 99 9.97 2.34 15.61
N PRO A 100 9.72 2.84 16.84
CA PRO A 100 10.05 2.15 18.09
C PRO A 100 9.08 0.97 18.31
N CYS A 101 9.33 -0.13 17.62
CA CYS A 101 8.57 -1.37 17.74
C CYS A 101 9.08 -2.21 18.92
N MET A 102 8.18 -2.60 19.83
CA MET A 102 8.49 -3.42 21.01
C MET A 102 8.24 -4.92 20.79
N LEU A 103 7.82 -5.32 19.59
CA LEU A 103 7.61 -6.72 19.24
C LEU A 103 8.96 -7.42 19.05
N GLU A 104 9.02 -8.69 19.44
CA GLU A 104 10.17 -9.54 19.12
C GLU A 104 10.36 -9.67 17.60
N PRO A 105 11.60 -9.86 17.10
CA PRO A 105 11.88 -9.83 15.66
C PRO A 105 10.97 -10.71 14.80
N ILE A 106 10.68 -11.93 15.23
CA ILE A 106 9.82 -12.88 14.50
C ILE A 106 8.37 -12.39 14.46
N GLU A 107 7.84 -11.94 15.60
CA GLU A 107 6.47 -11.42 15.70
C GLU A 107 6.30 -10.16 14.86
N ARG A 108 7.28 -9.25 14.91
CA ARG A 108 7.33 -8.04 14.09
C ARG A 108 7.25 -8.37 12.59
N LEU A 109 8.01 -9.38 12.15
CA LEU A 109 8.04 -9.80 10.75
C LEU A 109 6.72 -10.43 10.29
N TYR A 110 6.10 -11.30 11.11
CA TYR A 110 4.77 -11.83 10.80
C TYR A 110 3.74 -10.71 10.72
N ARG A 111 3.73 -9.81 11.71
CA ARG A 111 2.78 -8.69 11.75
C ARG A 111 2.92 -7.77 10.54
N PHE A 112 4.15 -7.42 10.17
CA PHE A 112 4.44 -6.63 8.97
C PHE A 112 3.95 -7.34 7.71
N ALA A 113 4.28 -8.62 7.55
CA ALA A 113 3.90 -9.38 6.35
C ALA A 113 2.37 -9.47 6.17
N ASP A 114 1.66 -9.82 7.24
CA ASP A 114 0.20 -9.98 7.20
C ASP A 114 -0.48 -8.62 6.97
N LEU A 115 0.00 -7.55 7.62
CA LEU A 115 -0.57 -6.21 7.47
C LEU A 115 -0.37 -5.66 6.06
N VAL A 116 0.83 -5.74 5.47
CA VAL A 116 1.06 -5.28 4.08
C VAL A 116 0.14 -6.02 3.10
N VAL A 117 -0.02 -7.33 3.24
CA VAL A 117 -0.90 -8.11 2.36
C VAL A 117 -2.36 -7.71 2.51
N ALA A 118 -2.82 -7.51 3.75
CA ALA A 118 -4.20 -7.10 4.04
C ALA A 118 -4.49 -5.68 3.55
N HIS A 119 -3.54 -4.77 3.75
CA HIS A 119 -3.59 -3.36 3.36
C HIS A 119 -3.66 -3.21 1.84
N VAL A 120 -2.67 -3.73 1.09
CA VAL A 120 -2.64 -3.69 -0.38
C VAL A 120 -3.91 -4.32 -0.98
N ARG A 121 -4.38 -5.43 -0.41
CA ARG A 121 -5.62 -6.07 -0.86
C ARG A 121 -6.84 -5.15 -0.67
N TYR A 122 -6.89 -4.42 0.43
CA TYR A 122 -7.99 -3.52 0.73
C TYR A 122 -7.97 -2.31 -0.22
N GLU A 123 -6.81 -1.72 -0.43
CA GLU A 123 -6.65 -0.60 -1.35
C GLU A 123 -7.09 -0.96 -2.76
N GLU A 124 -6.55 -2.06 -3.28
CA GLU A 124 -6.86 -2.50 -4.64
C GLU A 124 -8.30 -2.96 -4.84
N ARG A 125 -9.04 -3.30 -3.79
CA ARG A 125 -10.42 -3.82 -3.93
C ARG A 125 -11.48 -2.87 -3.46
N VAL A 126 -11.13 -1.92 -2.61
CA VAL A 126 -12.09 -1.06 -1.92
C VAL A 126 -11.72 0.40 -2.12
N LEU A 127 -10.52 0.82 -1.70
CA LEU A 127 -10.15 2.24 -1.71
C LEU A 127 -9.95 2.79 -3.13
N PHE A 128 -9.08 2.17 -3.93
CA PHE A 128 -8.71 2.67 -5.25
C PHE A 128 -9.90 2.71 -6.22
N PRO A 129 -10.84 1.73 -6.22
CA PRO A 129 -12.08 1.87 -6.98
C PRO A 129 -12.89 3.11 -6.63
N GLN A 130 -12.97 3.49 -5.34
CA GLN A 130 -13.69 4.69 -4.91
C GLN A 130 -12.94 5.97 -5.30
N LEU A 131 -11.63 6.01 -5.08
CA LEU A 131 -10.78 7.13 -5.49
C LEU A 131 -10.86 7.39 -7.01
N GLN A 132 -10.91 6.34 -7.82
CA GLN A 132 -10.95 6.47 -9.28
C GLN A 132 -12.28 7.06 -9.80
N LEU A 133 -13.34 7.14 -8.96
CA LEU A 133 -14.58 7.85 -9.30
C LEU A 133 -14.46 9.37 -9.11
N HIS A 134 -13.39 9.84 -8.46
CA HIS A 134 -13.19 11.27 -8.23
C HIS A 134 -12.64 11.94 -9.49
N PRO A 135 -13.33 12.96 -10.07
CA PRO A 135 -12.92 13.60 -11.32
C PRO A 135 -11.49 14.18 -11.28
N GLY A 136 -11.07 14.66 -10.11
CA GLY A 136 -9.71 15.19 -9.89
C GLY A 136 -8.61 14.12 -9.84
N ILE A 137 -8.95 12.85 -9.64
CA ILE A 137 -8.01 11.73 -9.60
C ILE A 137 -7.92 11.07 -10.99
N GLU A 138 -9.05 10.95 -11.69
CA GLU A 138 -9.11 10.45 -13.08
C GLU A 138 -8.39 11.39 -14.07
N SER A 139 -8.51 12.72 -13.87
CA SER A 139 -7.92 13.73 -14.78
C SER A 139 -6.41 13.90 -14.66
N ALA A 140 -5.76 13.28 -13.67
CA ALA A 140 -4.30 13.30 -13.52
C ALA A 140 -3.56 12.63 -14.70
N ASP A 141 -4.26 11.80 -15.50
CA ASP A 141 -3.75 11.26 -16.76
C ASP A 141 -3.56 12.32 -17.85
N ILE A 142 -4.40 13.35 -17.88
CA ILE A 142 -4.43 14.29 -19.01
C ILE A 142 -3.23 15.25 -18.97
N PHE A 143 -2.78 15.66 -17.78
CA PHE A 143 -1.71 16.67 -17.66
C PHE A 143 -0.29 16.11 -17.85
N ASN A 144 -0.05 14.83 -17.61
CA ASN A 144 1.27 14.23 -17.77
C ASN A 144 1.57 13.78 -19.21
N SER A 145 0.56 13.47 -20.02
CA SER A 145 0.75 13.19 -21.45
C SER A 145 1.04 14.44 -22.28
N ILE A 146 0.60 15.63 -21.85
CA ILE A 146 0.81 16.89 -22.60
C ILE A 146 2.24 17.45 -22.38
N ASN A 147 2.90 17.09 -21.27
CA ASN A 147 4.22 17.62 -20.92
C ASN A 147 5.40 16.69 -21.29
N SER A 148 5.14 15.56 -21.95
CA SER A 148 6.18 14.61 -22.41
C SER A 148 6.65 14.84 -23.85
N GLU A 149 6.13 15.86 -24.57
CA GLU A 149 6.52 16.20 -25.94
C GLU A 149 7.07 17.64 -26.09
N ARG A 150 7.80 18.16 -25.11
CA ARG A 150 8.59 19.39 -25.29
C ARG A 150 10.02 19.28 -24.77
#